data_AF-A0A377DIN6-F1
#
_entry.id   AF-A0A377DIN6-F1
#
_cell.length_a   1.000
_cell.length_b   1.000
_cell.length_c   1.000
_cell.angle_alpha   90.00
_cell.angle_beta   90.00
_cell.angle_gamma   90.00
#
_symmetry.space_group_name_H-M   'P 1'
#
loop_
_entity.id
_entity.type
_entity.pdbx_description
1 polymer ?
#
loop_
_entity_poly.entity_id
_entity_poly.type
_entity_poly.pdbx_seq_one_letter_code
_entity_poly.pdbx_strand_id
1 'polypeptide(L)'
;MTHQLRSRDIIALGFMTFALFVGAGNIIFPPMVGLQAGEHVWTAAFGFLITAVGLPVLTVVALAKVGGGVDSLSTPIGKVAGVLLATVCYLAVGPLFRYAAYSYRFF
;
A
#
# COMPACT_ATOMS: atom_id res chain seq x y z
N MET A 1 -11.98 3.25 26.21
CA MET A 1 -10.69 2.62 26.60
C MET A 1 -9.62 3.08 25.63
N THR A 2 -8.91 4.17 25.93
CA THR A 2 -7.76 4.62 25.14
C THR A 2 -6.57 3.74 25.52
N HIS A 3 -6.35 2.67 24.76
CA HIS A 3 -5.19 1.81 24.92
C HIS A 3 -3.95 2.61 24.49
N GLN A 4 -3.24 3.18 25.46
CA GLN A 4 -1.96 3.85 25.21
C GLN A 4 -0.97 2.79 24.69
N LEU A 5 -0.41 3.03 23.50
CA LEU A 5 0.59 2.13 22.93
C LEU A 5 1.85 2.19 23.79
N ARG A 6 2.31 1.04 24.28
CA ARG A 6 3.59 0.98 24.99
C ARG A 6 4.72 1.16 23.98
N SER A 7 5.90 1.60 24.42
CA SER A 7 7.05 1.79 23.53
C SER A 7 7.40 0.54 22.70
N ARG A 8 7.18 -0.66 23.27
CA ARG A 8 7.35 -1.93 22.55
C ARG A 8 6.34 -2.12 21.41
N ASP A 9 5.10 -1.67 21.61
CA ASP A 9 4.04 -1.74 20.60
C ASP A 9 4.33 -0.75 19.46
N ILE A 10 4.86 0.44 19.78
CA ILE A 10 5.31 1.44 18.80
C ILE A 10 6.48 0.89 17.95
N ILE A 11 7.47 0.26 18.59
CA ILE A 11 8.59 -0.35 17.89
C ILE A 11 8.11 -1.47 16.96
N ALA A 12 7.20 -2.33 17.44
CA ALA A 12 6.62 -3.41 16.63
C ALA A 12 5.82 -2.88 15.44
N LEU A 13 4.95 -1.89 15.65
CA LEU A 13 4.20 -1.20 14.59
C LEU A 13 5.14 -0.51 13.58
N GLY A 14 6.23 0.10 14.05
CA GLY A 14 7.26 0.70 13.21
C GLY A 14 7.93 -0.33 12.30
N PHE A 15 8.37 -1.47 12.85
CA PHE A 15 8.96 -2.55 12.05
C PHE A 15 7.96 -3.20 11.09
N MET A 16 6.70 -3.35 11.49
CA MET A 16 5.65 -3.88 10.61
C MET A 16 5.41 -2.94 9.42
N THR A 17 5.31 -1.65 9.68
CA THR A 17 5.15 -0.63 8.63
C THR A 17 6.39 -0.57 7.75
N PHE A 18 7.59 -0.64 8.33
CA PHE A 18 8.84 -0.73 7.59
C PHE A 18 8.88 -1.96 6.67
N ALA A 19 8.52 -3.14 7.17
CA ALA A 19 8.48 -4.36 6.37
C ALA A 19 7.46 -4.28 5.22
N LEU A 20 6.34 -3.57 5.43
CA LEU A 20 5.36 -3.31 4.38
C LEU A 20 5.93 -2.41 3.26
N PHE A 21 6.72 -1.40 3.61
CA PHE A 21 7.34 -0.49 2.63
C PHE A 21 8.67 -0.99 2.05
N VAL A 22 9.40 -1.87 2.74
CA VAL A 22 10.63 -2.50 2.26
C VAL A 22 10.35 -3.87 1.64
N GLY A 23 9.08 -4.28 1.56
CA GLY A 23 8.67 -5.52 0.92
C GLY A 23 9.15 -5.62 -0.54
N ALA A 24 9.12 -6.85 -1.08
CA ALA A 24 9.67 -7.19 -2.38
C ALA A 24 9.27 -6.23 -3.51
N GLY A 25 8.03 -5.72 -3.51
CA GLY A 25 7.59 -4.73 -4.49
C GLY A 25 8.43 -3.45 -4.49
N ASN A 26 8.59 -2.80 -3.34
CA ASN A 26 9.30 -1.52 -3.26
C ASN A 26 10.82 -1.64 -3.39
N ILE A 27 11.38 -2.85 -3.36
CA ILE A 27 12.80 -3.11 -3.68
C ILE A 27 12.99 -3.41 -5.17
N ILE A 28 12.08 -4.17 -5.78
CA ILE A 28 12.23 -4.64 -7.18
C ILE A 28 11.74 -3.58 -8.18
N PHE A 29 10.64 -2.89 -7.89
CA PHE A 29 10.03 -1.94 -8.83
C PHE A 29 10.87 -0.69 -9.12
N PRO A 30 11.54 -0.01 -8.15
CA PRO A 30 12.27 1.22 -8.46
C PRO A 30 13.43 1.04 -9.45
N PRO A 31 14.33 0.05 -9.31
CA PRO A 31 15.36 -0.20 -10.31
C PRO A 31 14.76 -0.52 -11.68
N MET A 32 13.68 -1.30 -11.73
CA MET A 32 13.03 -1.69 -12.97
C MET A 32 12.35 -0.50 -13.68
N VAL A 33 11.63 0.34 -12.94
CA VAL A 33 11.04 1.58 -13.43
C VAL A 33 12.13 2.57 -13.84
N GLY A 34 13.22 2.66 -13.08
CA GLY A 34 14.38 3.49 -13.43
C GLY A 34 15.05 3.06 -14.74
N LEU A 35 15.23 1.75 -14.94
CA LEU A 35 15.76 1.21 -16.20
C LEU A 35 14.82 1.48 -17.38
N GLN A 36 13.50 1.39 -17.18
CA GLN A 36 12.51 1.68 -18.22
C GLN A 36 12.34 3.17 -18.51
N ALA A 37 12.62 4.04 -17.53
CA ALA A 37 12.46 5.49 -17.66
C ALA A 37 13.53 6.16 -18.52
N GLY A 38 14.68 5.49 -18.75
CA GLY A 38 15.79 6.03 -19.55
C GLY A 38 16.26 7.38 -19.00
N GLU A 39 16.22 8.43 -19.82
CA GLU A 39 16.62 9.80 -19.41
C GLU A 39 15.67 10.43 -18.37
N HIS A 40 14.45 9.93 -18.21
CA HIS A 40 13.42 10.51 -17.34
C HIS A 40 13.38 9.89 -15.94
N VAL A 41 14.50 9.33 -15.45
CA VAL A 41 14.58 8.65 -14.14
C VAL A 41 14.03 9.51 -13.00
N TRP A 42 14.35 10.82 -12.96
CA TRP A 42 13.90 11.70 -11.89
C TRP A 42 12.37 11.88 -11.87
N THR A 43 11.75 12.02 -13.04
CA THR A 43 10.29 12.12 -13.16
C THR A 43 9.62 10.81 -12.76
N ALA A 44 10.18 9.68 -13.20
CA ALA A 44 9.68 8.35 -12.85
C ALA A 44 9.83 8.06 -11.35
N ALA A 45 10.95 8.44 -10.74
CA ALA A 45 11.19 8.32 -9.31
C ALA A 45 10.19 9.15 -8.49
N PHE A 46 9.87 10.36 -8.94
CA PHE A 46 8.88 11.21 -8.26
C PHE A 46 7.46 10.63 -8.35
N GLY A 47 7.07 10.15 -9.54
CA GLY A 47 5.79 9.44 -9.72
C GLY A 47 5.69 8.17 -8.87
N PHE A 48 6.78 7.40 -8.81
CA PHE A 48 6.88 6.21 -7.95
C PHE A 48 6.75 6.58 -6.48
N LEU A 49 7.45 7.60 -5.99
CA LEU A 49 7.37 8.02 -4.59
C LEU A 49 5.95 8.46 -4.20
N ILE A 50 5.27 9.24 -5.03
CA ILE A 50 3.89 9.69 -4.75
C ILE A 50 2.93 8.50 -4.68
N THR A 51 3.04 7.56 -5.62
CA THR A 51 2.06 6.48 -5.77
C THR A 51 2.37 5.28 -4.88
N ALA A 52 3.62 4.82 -4.84
CA ALA A 52 4.05 3.64 -4.08
C ALA A 52 4.30 3.92 -2.59
N VAL A 53 4.56 5.17 -2.21
CA VAL A 53 4.80 5.56 -0.80
C VAL A 53 3.75 6.55 -0.30
N GLY A 54 3.47 7.62 -1.05
CA GLY A 54 2.53 8.66 -0.63
C GLY A 54 1.12 8.14 -0.38
N LEU A 55 0.52 7.42 -1.33
CA LEU A 55 -0.84 6.89 -1.18
C LEU A 55 -0.99 5.88 -0.03
N PRO A 56 -0.09 4.88 0.17
CA PRO A 56 -0.18 4.00 1.33
C PRO A 56 -0.01 4.74 2.66
N VAL A 57 0.91 5.71 2.76
CA VAL A 57 1.06 6.53 3.98
C VAL A 57 -0.22 7.32 4.26
N LEU A 58 -0.79 7.97 3.26
CA LEU A 58 -2.08 8.67 3.40
C LEU A 58 -3.20 7.74 3.85
N THR A 59 -3.23 6.51 3.32
CA THR A 59 -4.21 5.49 3.70
C THR A 59 -4.07 5.08 5.17
N VAL A 60 -2.83 4.82 5.64
CA VAL A 60 -2.56 4.50 7.05
C VAL A 60 -2.96 5.64 7.97
N VAL A 61 -2.65 6.89 7.60
CA VAL A 61 -3.05 8.08 8.38
C VAL A 61 -4.57 8.22 8.40
N ALA A 62 -5.24 8.06 7.27
CA ALA A 62 -6.70 8.10 7.20
C ALA A 62 -7.34 7.03 8.09
N LEU A 63 -6.81 5.79 8.03
CA LEU A 63 -7.28 4.68 8.84
C LEU A 63 -7.08 4.94 10.34
N ALA A 64 -5.93 5.48 10.73
CA ALA A 64 -5.66 5.88 12.10
C ALA A 64 -6.63 6.96 12.60
N LYS A 65 -7.01 7.92 11.73
CA LYS A 65 -7.96 8.99 12.08
C LYS A 65 -9.39 8.49 12.27
N VAL A 66 -9.81 7.43 11.58
CA VAL A 66 -11.17 6.87 11.68
C VAL A 66 -11.29 5.71 12.68
N GLY A 67 -10.25 5.47 13.49
CA GLY A 67 -10.28 4.47 14.56
C GLY A 67 -9.82 3.06 14.13
N GLY A 68 -9.13 2.92 13.00
CA GLY A 68 -8.42 1.69 12.61
C GLY A 68 -9.21 0.69 11.75
N GLY A 69 -10.53 0.87 11.62
CA GLY A 69 -11.41 -0.05 10.89
C GLY A 69 -11.62 0.34 9.43
N VAL A 70 -11.48 -0.63 8.52
CA VAL A 70 -11.84 -0.46 7.09
C VAL A 70 -13.35 -0.18 6.96
N ASP A 71 -14.17 -0.75 7.84
CA ASP A 71 -15.60 -0.44 7.97
C ASP A 71 -15.82 1.03 8.31
N SER A 72 -15.07 1.58 9.28
CA SER A 72 -15.15 2.99 9.67
C SER A 72 -14.74 3.93 8.53
N LEU A 73 -13.72 3.56 7.76
CA LEU A 73 -13.28 4.30 6.58
C LEU A 73 -14.33 4.27 5.45
N SER A 74 -15.08 3.18 5.34
CA SER A 74 -16.06 2.95 4.28
C SER A 74 -17.49 3.40 4.65
N THR A 75 -17.71 3.84 5.90
CA THR A 75 -19.01 4.36 6.35
C THR A 75 -19.61 5.43 5.42
N PRO A 76 -18.84 6.41 4.89
CA PRO A 76 -19.39 7.46 4.02
C PRO A 76 -19.90 6.95 2.68
N ILE A 77 -19.34 5.84 2.18
CA ILE A 77 -19.71 5.25 0.88
C ILE A 77 -20.77 4.15 1.01
N GLY A 78 -21.09 3.73 2.23
CA GLY A 78 -22.06 2.68 2.53
C GLY A 78 -21.46 1.27 2.54
N LYS A 79 -22.05 0.38 3.35
CA LYS A 79 -21.52 -0.96 3.65
C LYS A 79 -21.34 -1.85 2.40
N VAL A 80 -22.28 -1.80 1.46
CA VAL A 80 -22.23 -2.59 0.23
C VAL A 80 -21.09 -2.12 -0.68
N ALA A 81 -20.94 -0.81 -0.87
CA ALA A 81 -19.87 -0.24 -1.67
C ALA A 81 -18.49 -0.49 -1.03
N GLY A 82 -18.39 -0.37 0.30
CA GLY A 82 -17.17 -0.68 1.05
C GLY A 82 -16.71 -2.13 0.90
N VAL A 83 -17.62 -3.09 1.04
CA VAL A 83 -17.32 -4.52 0.85
C VAL A 83 -16.94 -4.83 -0.60
N LEU A 84 -17.64 -4.26 -1.58
CA LEU A 84 -17.29 -4.41 -2.99
C LEU A 84 -15.88 -3.86 -3.27
N LEU A 85 -15.59 -2.64 -2.81
CA LEU A 85 -14.29 -2.01 -2.97
C LEU A 85 -13.18 -2.84 -2.32
N ALA A 86 -13.38 -3.30 -1.08
CA ALA A 86 -12.42 -4.15 -0.38
C ALA A 86 -12.17 -5.47 -1.13
N THR A 87 -13.24 -6.10 -1.63
CA THR A 87 -13.14 -7.34 -2.40
C THR A 87 -12.34 -7.13 -3.69
N VAL A 88 -12.64 -6.06 -4.44
CA VAL A 88 -11.91 -5.72 -5.66
C VAL A 88 -10.44 -5.44 -5.36
N CYS A 89 -10.13 -4.66 -4.31
CA CYS A 89 -8.75 -4.39 -3.90
C CYS A 89 -8.00 -5.68 -3.52
N TYR A 90 -8.62 -6.58 -2.74
CA TYR A 90 -8.00 -7.85 -2.36
C TYR A 90 -7.75 -8.76 -3.57
N LEU A 91 -8.70 -8.83 -4.49
CA LEU A 91 -8.54 -9.61 -5.73
C LEU A 91 -7.47 -9.00 -6.64
N ALA A 92 -7.44 -7.67 -6.74
CA ALA A 92 -6.46 -6.93 -7.52
C ALA A 92 -5.03 -7.16 -7.01
N VAL A 93 -4.79 -7.09 -5.70
CA VAL A 93 -3.45 -7.25 -5.10
C VAL A 93 -2.99 -8.71 -5.06
N GLY A 94 -3.90 -9.66 -4.82
CA GLY A 94 -3.53 -11.07 -4.67
C GLY A 94 -3.62 -11.86 -6.00
N PRO A 95 -4.74 -12.55 -6.27
CA PRO A 95 -4.85 -13.45 -7.42
C PRO A 95 -4.61 -12.75 -8.76
N LEU A 96 -5.25 -11.60 -9.00
CA LEU A 96 -5.20 -10.95 -10.31
C LEU A 96 -3.82 -10.36 -10.60
N PHE A 97 -3.15 -9.78 -9.60
CA PHE A 97 -1.78 -9.33 -9.73
C PHE A 97 -0.84 -10.48 -10.13
N ARG A 98 -0.98 -11.63 -9.48
CA ARG A 98 -0.15 -12.81 -9.78
C ARG A 98 -0.41 -13.33 -11.20
N TYR A 99 -1.67 -13.40 -11.64
CA TYR A 99 -1.99 -13.80 -13.02
C TYR A 99 -1.43 -12.82 -14.05
N ALA A 100 -1.57 -11.52 -13.83
CA ALA A 100 -1.00 -10.50 -14.71
C ALA A 100 0.54 -10.61 -14.75
N ALA A 101 1.19 -10.74 -13.60
CA ALA A 101 2.65 -10.85 -13.51
C ALA A 101 3.21 -12.07 -14.25
N TYR A 102 2.51 -13.22 -14.22
CA TYR A 102 2.89 -14.41 -14.99
C TYR A 102 2.79 -14.18 -16.51
N SER A 103 1.74 -13.50 -16.97
CA SER A 103 1.54 -13.22 -18.40
C SER A 103 2.61 -12.28 -18.98
N TYR A 104 3.12 -11.33 -18.18
CA TYR A 104 4.14 -10.37 -18.61
C TYR A 104 5.58 -10.79 -18.26
N ARG A 105 5.78 -12.00 -17.73
CA ARG A 105 7.10 -12.54 -17.34
C ARG A 105 7.86 -11.60 -16.38
N PHE A 106 7.15 -11.00 -15.42
CA PHE A 106 7.75 -10.13 -14.38
C PHE A 106 8.49 -10.92 -13.28
N PHE A 107 8.53 -12.26 -13.37
CA PHE A 107 9.34 -13.19 -12.58
C PHE A 107 9.80 -14.36 -13.43
#